data_AF-A0A934I2R0-F1
#
_entry.id   AF-A0A934I2R0-F1
#
_cell.length_a   1.000
_cell.length_b   1.000
_cell.length_c   1.000
_cell.angle_alpha   90.00
_cell.angle_beta   90.00
_cell.angle_gamma   90.00
#
_symmetry.space_group_name_H-M   'P 1'
#
loop_
_entity.id
_entity.type
_entity.pdbx_description
1 polymer ?
#
loop_
_entity_poly.entity_id
_entity_poly.type
_entity_poly.pdbx_seq_one_letter_code
_entity_poly.pdbx_strand_id
1 'polypeptide(L)'
;MKLSEYKKINFLYALLLIFALWQAASVLVNKEILPTPLSVIEYIFKNLSKEIMLHISYSFKRILIGLLATVIVGVPFGIIMGYYKRVDSILSPILYFNYPVPKIALLPIVMLFFGLGEMPKYIMIFLITFFPVVVNIRDKVKSISEEIYYPMYSLGASDFQIIYEIVLPATLPVILTSVRIGIGTAISILFFTENFGTEYGMGYYIMDSWMRVSYIQMYSAILILSFIGLMFFIITDIFESFLCPWKDKS
;
A
#
# COMPACT_ATOMS: atom_id res chain seq x y z
N MET A 1 -6.54 24.47 -13.56
CA MET A 1 -7.82 24.27 -12.83
C MET A 1 -8.76 23.30 -13.55
N LYS A 2 -9.08 23.48 -14.84
CA LYS A 2 -9.98 22.58 -15.61
C LYS A 2 -9.58 21.09 -15.65
N LEU A 3 -8.28 20.77 -15.78
CA LEU A 3 -7.80 19.37 -15.82
C LEU A 3 -8.05 18.56 -14.52
N SER A 4 -8.13 19.25 -13.37
CA SER A 4 -8.45 18.63 -12.08
C SER A 4 -9.94 18.29 -11.96
N GLU A 5 -10.81 19.16 -12.49
CA GLU A 5 -12.25 18.92 -12.52
C GLU A 5 -12.61 17.76 -13.44
N TYR A 6 -12.01 17.67 -14.64
CA TYR A 6 -12.23 16.52 -15.55
C TYR A 6 -11.81 15.19 -14.91
N LYS A 7 -10.69 15.15 -14.19
CA LYS A 7 -10.25 13.93 -13.47
C LYS A 7 -11.24 13.53 -12.37
N LYS A 8 -11.76 14.49 -11.60
CA LYS A 8 -12.78 14.23 -10.56
C LYS A 8 -14.11 13.75 -11.15
N ILE A 9 -14.54 14.36 -12.25
CA ILE A 9 -15.76 13.98 -12.96
C ILE A 9 -15.64 12.56 -13.53
N ASN A 10 -14.50 12.22 -14.14
CA ASN A 10 -14.24 10.87 -14.66
C ASN A 10 -14.20 9.83 -13.55
N PHE A 11 -13.63 10.17 -12.39
CA PHE A 11 -13.64 9.29 -11.22
C PHE A 11 -15.06 9.03 -10.72
N LEU A 12 -15.92 10.06 -10.64
CA LEU A 12 -17.31 9.90 -10.26
C LEU A 12 -18.09 9.02 -11.25
N TYR A 13 -17.89 9.21 -12.56
CA TYR A 13 -18.50 8.36 -13.57
C TYR A 13 -18.04 6.91 -13.46
N ALA A 14 -16.76 6.67 -13.21
CA ALA A 14 -16.24 5.32 -13.00
C ALA A 14 -16.86 4.66 -11.75
N LEU A 15 -16.98 5.39 -10.65
CA LEU A 15 -17.64 4.90 -9.44
C LEU A 15 -19.11 4.56 -9.71
N LEU A 16 -19.86 5.47 -10.35
CA LEU A 16 -21.26 5.24 -10.71
C LEU A 16 -21.42 4.03 -11.62
N LEU A 17 -20.52 3.85 -12.59
CA LEU A 17 -20.53 2.68 -13.48
C LEU A 17 -20.32 1.38 -12.71
N ILE A 18 -19.36 1.33 -11.78
CA ILE A 18 -19.11 0.15 -10.94
C ILE A 18 -20.35 -0.18 -10.09
N PHE A 19 -20.96 0.82 -9.45
CA PHE A 19 -22.16 0.64 -8.64
C PHE A 19 -23.38 0.23 -9.49
N ALA A 20 -23.53 0.76 -10.70
CA ALA A 20 -24.58 0.37 -11.63
C ALA A 20 -24.41 -1.08 -12.10
N LEU A 21 -23.18 -1.49 -12.42
CA LEU A 21 -22.87 -2.87 -12.81
C LEU A 21 -23.13 -3.84 -11.66
N TRP A 22 -22.76 -3.49 -10.42
CA TRP A 22 -23.06 -4.31 -9.25
C TRP A 22 -24.57 -4.40 -8.99
N GLN A 23 -25.30 -3.28 -9.09
CA GLN A 23 -26.77 -3.28 -8.95
C GLN A 23 -27.42 -4.17 -10.01
N ALA A 24 -27.02 -4.04 -11.28
CA ALA A 24 -27.52 -4.89 -12.36
C ALA A 24 -27.22 -6.37 -12.11
N ALA A 25 -25.99 -6.69 -11.71
CA ALA A 25 -25.59 -8.07 -11.38
C ALA A 25 -26.40 -8.63 -10.20
N SER A 26 -26.64 -7.85 -9.15
CA SER A 26 -27.43 -8.27 -7.99
C SER A 26 -28.87 -8.61 -8.38
N VAL A 27 -29.50 -7.78 -9.23
CA VAL A 27 -30.86 -8.02 -9.75
C VAL A 27 -30.91 -9.25 -10.67
N LEU A 28 -29.93 -9.42 -11.55
CA LEU A 28 -29.87 -10.56 -12.48
C LEU A 28 -29.61 -11.90 -11.77
N VAL A 29 -28.72 -11.91 -10.78
CA VAL A 29 -28.38 -13.12 -10.03
C VAL A 29 -29.50 -13.48 -9.05
N ASN A 30 -30.15 -12.48 -8.44
CA ASN A 30 -31.28 -12.63 -7.51
C ASN A 30 -31.03 -13.69 -6.41
N LYS A 31 -29.88 -13.60 -5.74
CA LYS A 31 -29.49 -14.47 -4.63
C LYS A 31 -28.90 -13.65 -3.49
N GLU A 32 -29.10 -14.12 -2.26
CA GLU A 32 -28.60 -13.46 -1.04
C GLU A 32 -27.06 -13.32 -1.01
N ILE A 33 -26.34 -14.20 -1.71
CA ILE A 33 -24.88 -14.14 -1.85
C ILE A 33 -24.36 -12.87 -2.54
N LEU A 34 -25.23 -12.17 -3.29
CA LEU A 34 -24.90 -10.91 -3.97
C LEU A 34 -25.92 -9.83 -3.57
N PRO A 35 -25.76 -9.22 -2.37
CA PRO A 35 -26.64 -8.15 -1.92
C PRO A 35 -26.53 -6.92 -2.83
N THR A 36 -27.57 -6.07 -2.81
CA THR A 36 -27.56 -4.83 -3.59
C THR A 36 -26.58 -3.82 -2.98
N PRO A 37 -25.87 -3.00 -3.77
CA PRO A 37 -25.01 -1.95 -3.26
C PRO A 37 -25.71 -1.01 -2.27
N LEU A 38 -26.99 -0.70 -2.52
CA LEU A 38 -27.77 0.16 -1.63
C LEU A 38 -27.95 -0.46 -0.24
N SER A 39 -28.30 -1.75 -0.17
CA SER A 39 -28.46 -2.44 1.12
C SER A 39 -27.16 -2.49 1.93
N VAL A 40 -26.02 -2.64 1.25
CA VAL A 40 -24.70 -2.63 1.87
C VAL A 40 -24.36 -1.24 2.40
N ILE A 41 -24.59 -0.18 1.61
CA ILE A 41 -24.35 1.20 2.06
C ILE A 41 -25.25 1.56 3.24
N GLU A 42 -26.55 1.23 3.17
CA GLU A 42 -27.47 1.45 4.30
C GLU A 42 -27.02 0.72 5.56
N TYR A 43 -26.54 -0.52 5.42
CA TYR A 43 -26.03 -1.29 6.53
C TYR A 43 -24.84 -0.59 7.19
N ILE A 44 -23.89 -0.09 6.41
CA ILE A 44 -22.72 0.65 6.91
C ILE A 44 -23.18 1.87 7.74
N PHE A 45 -24.09 2.68 7.22
CA PHE A 45 -24.54 3.89 7.93
C PHE A 45 -25.37 3.59 9.18
N LYS A 46 -26.21 2.55 9.15
CA LYS A 46 -27.05 2.15 10.30
C LYS A 46 -26.24 1.45 11.40
N ASN A 47 -25.17 0.75 11.04
CA ASN A 47 -24.43 -0.13 11.95
C ASN A 47 -22.99 0.34 12.18
N LEU A 48 -22.71 1.63 12.03
CA LEU A 48 -21.40 2.21 12.32
C LEU A 48 -21.12 2.28 13.84
N SER A 49 -21.07 1.10 14.47
CA SER A 49 -20.93 0.93 15.90
C SER A 49 -19.48 1.15 16.36
N LYS A 50 -19.30 1.27 17.68
CA LYS A 50 -17.97 1.34 18.31
C LYS A 50 -17.12 0.10 17.99
N GLU A 51 -17.76 -1.06 17.80
CA GLU A 51 -17.09 -2.32 17.47
C GLU A 51 -16.51 -2.28 16.04
N ILE A 52 -17.31 -1.92 15.03
CA ILE A 52 -16.82 -1.79 13.65
C ILE A 52 -15.69 -0.75 13.56
N MET A 53 -15.80 0.35 14.30
CA MET A 53 -14.73 1.35 14.39
C MET A 53 -13.43 0.80 14.97
N LEU A 54 -13.50 -0.15 15.92
CA LEU A 54 -12.31 -0.84 16.40
C LEU A 54 -11.69 -1.66 15.27
N HIS A 55 -12.44 -2.49 14.55
CA HIS A 55 -11.92 -3.26 13.41
C HIS A 55 -11.23 -2.38 12.36
N ILE A 56 -11.85 -1.25 12.01
CA ILE A 56 -11.29 -0.25 11.10
C ILE A 56 -9.95 0.29 11.63
N SER A 57 -9.93 0.71 12.90
CA SER A 57 -8.74 1.32 13.51
C SER A 57 -7.54 0.38 13.56
N TYR A 58 -7.77 -0.91 13.86
CA TYR A 58 -6.71 -1.92 13.89
C TYR A 58 -6.12 -2.16 12.49
N SER A 59 -6.97 -2.37 11.48
CA SER A 59 -6.50 -2.54 10.10
C SER A 59 -5.77 -1.32 9.57
N PHE A 60 -6.31 -0.12 9.83
CA PHE A 60 -5.67 1.14 9.44
C PHE A 60 -4.28 1.28 10.09
N LYS A 61 -4.18 1.06 11.40
CA LYS A 61 -2.92 1.12 12.14
C LYS A 61 -1.90 0.11 11.61
N ARG A 62 -2.32 -1.11 11.31
CA ARG A 62 -1.44 -2.17 10.78
C ARG A 62 -0.86 -1.81 9.41
N ILE A 63 -1.70 -1.32 8.49
CA ILE A 63 -1.24 -0.82 7.19
C ILE A 63 -0.25 0.33 7.38
N LEU A 64 -0.62 1.32 8.20
CA LEU A 64 0.22 2.49 8.45
C LEU A 64 1.59 2.10 8.99
N ILE A 65 1.66 1.28 10.05
CA ILE A 65 2.92 0.87 10.68
C ILE A 65 3.79 0.06 9.71
N GLY A 66 3.21 -0.91 9.00
CA GLY A 66 3.97 -1.74 8.05
C GLY A 66 4.53 -0.94 6.86
N LEU A 67 3.74 0.00 6.34
CA LEU A 67 4.20 0.91 5.28
C LEU A 67 5.25 1.90 5.78
N LEU A 68 5.08 2.49 6.97
CA LEU A 68 6.08 3.37 7.56
C LEU A 68 7.40 2.64 7.79
N ALA A 69 7.37 1.43 8.34
CA ALA A 69 8.58 0.60 8.47
C ALA A 69 9.25 0.35 7.12
N THR A 70 8.45 0.08 6.08
CA THR A 70 8.95 -0.10 4.72
C THR A 70 9.61 1.16 4.16
N VAL A 71 9.01 2.33 4.35
CA VAL A 71 9.59 3.59 3.88
C VAL A 71 10.87 3.92 4.64
N ILE A 72 10.83 3.83 5.98
CA ILE A 72 11.96 4.18 6.86
C ILE A 72 13.17 3.28 6.59
N VAL A 73 12.97 1.99 6.31
CA VAL A 73 14.08 1.04 6.11
C VAL A 73 14.35 0.82 4.61
N GLY A 74 13.33 0.58 3.81
CA GLY A 74 13.46 0.26 2.39
C GLY A 74 13.99 1.40 1.54
N VAL A 75 13.62 2.66 1.84
CA VAL A 75 14.12 3.81 1.07
C VAL A 75 15.63 3.99 1.25
N PRO A 76 16.18 4.07 2.48
CA PRO A 76 17.62 4.15 2.66
C PRO A 76 18.37 2.97 2.02
N PHE A 77 17.86 1.74 2.18
CA PHE A 77 18.49 0.56 1.55
C PHE A 77 18.52 0.70 0.02
N GLY A 78 17.41 1.11 -0.60
CA GLY A 78 17.33 1.34 -2.04
C GLY A 78 18.31 2.42 -2.51
N ILE A 79 18.40 3.55 -1.78
CA ILE A 79 19.33 4.64 -2.11
C ILE A 79 20.79 4.19 -1.98
N ILE A 80 21.16 3.57 -0.85
CA ILE A 80 22.53 3.12 -0.59
C ILE A 80 22.96 2.09 -1.64
N MET A 81 22.10 1.11 -1.95
CA MET A 81 22.38 0.13 -3.01
C MET A 81 22.45 0.78 -4.39
N GLY A 82 21.59 1.77 -4.67
CA GLY A 82 21.60 2.47 -5.94
C GLY A 82 22.86 3.30 -6.15
N TYR A 83 23.34 3.96 -5.10
CA TYR A 83 24.47 4.90 -5.14
C TYR A 83 25.83 4.18 -5.04
N TYR A 84 25.97 3.22 -4.11
CA TYR A 84 27.24 2.52 -3.88
C TYR A 84 27.32 1.19 -4.62
N LYS A 85 28.04 1.16 -5.75
CA LYS A 85 28.25 -0.04 -6.59
C LYS A 85 28.73 -1.28 -5.81
N ARG A 86 29.55 -1.10 -4.76
CA ARG A 86 30.01 -2.20 -3.89
C ARG A 86 28.88 -2.81 -3.06
N VAL A 87 28.03 -1.97 -2.45
CA VAL A 87 26.90 -2.43 -1.64
C VAL A 87 25.89 -3.14 -2.53
N ASP A 88 25.64 -2.59 -3.72
CA ASP A 88 24.81 -3.22 -4.73
C ASP A 88 25.28 -4.63 -5.11
N SER A 89 26.58 -4.79 -5.39
CA SER A 89 27.15 -6.08 -5.80
C SER A 89 26.99 -7.16 -4.72
N ILE A 90 26.99 -6.79 -3.45
CA ILE A 90 26.87 -7.71 -2.31
C ILE A 90 25.39 -8.05 -2.03
N LEU A 91 24.52 -7.04 -2.04
CA LEU A 91 23.11 -7.21 -1.64
C LEU A 91 22.18 -7.59 -2.80
N SER A 92 22.55 -7.31 -4.04
CA SER A 92 21.73 -7.65 -5.22
C SER A 92 21.37 -9.14 -5.29
N PRO A 93 22.31 -10.11 -5.10
CA PRO A 93 21.95 -11.52 -5.09
C PRO A 93 20.88 -11.88 -4.05
N ILE A 94 20.93 -11.26 -2.87
CA ILE A 94 19.94 -11.46 -1.79
C ILE A 94 18.57 -10.94 -2.23
N LEU A 95 18.52 -9.75 -2.83
CA LEU A 95 17.28 -9.20 -3.39
C LEU A 95 16.72 -10.09 -4.50
N TYR A 96 17.55 -10.51 -5.46
CA TYR A 96 17.12 -11.37 -6.56
C TYR A 96 16.54 -12.70 -6.08
N PHE A 97 17.12 -13.30 -5.04
CA PHE A 97 16.61 -14.55 -4.48
C PHE A 97 15.32 -14.37 -3.68
N ASN A 98 15.21 -13.28 -2.89
CA ASN A 98 14.03 -13.06 -2.03
C ASN A 98 12.86 -12.43 -2.79
N TYR A 99 13.11 -11.69 -3.87
CA TYR A 99 12.06 -11.01 -4.62
C TYR A 99 10.96 -11.92 -5.20
N PRO A 100 11.24 -13.10 -5.78
CA PRO A 100 10.21 -14.00 -6.28
C PRO A 100 9.54 -14.85 -5.20
N VAL A 101 10.06 -14.89 -3.97
CA VAL A 101 9.50 -15.72 -2.90
C VAL A 101 8.06 -15.27 -2.59
N PRO A 102 7.07 -16.18 -2.56
CA PRO A 102 5.71 -15.83 -2.19
C PRO A 102 5.66 -15.48 -0.70
N LYS A 103 5.68 -14.18 -0.37
CA LYS A 103 5.76 -13.72 1.03
C LYS A 103 4.62 -14.24 1.89
N ILE A 104 3.43 -14.44 1.30
CA ILE A 104 2.29 -15.04 1.99
C ILE A 104 2.58 -16.43 2.54
N ALA A 105 3.40 -17.24 1.87
CA ALA A 105 3.78 -18.58 2.33
C ALA A 105 4.72 -18.54 3.56
N LEU A 106 5.30 -17.39 3.87
CA LEU A 106 6.13 -17.20 5.07
C LEU A 106 5.30 -16.94 6.33
N LEU A 107 3.97 -16.76 6.22
CA LEU A 107 3.11 -16.44 7.35
C LEU A 107 3.25 -17.44 8.53
N PRO A 108 3.22 -18.78 8.33
CA PRO A 108 3.37 -19.72 9.43
C PRO A 108 4.74 -19.60 10.10
N ILE A 109 5.79 -19.35 9.33
CA ILE A 109 7.15 -19.16 9.86
C ILE A 109 7.18 -17.92 10.74
N VAL A 110 6.66 -16.79 10.25
CA VAL A 110 6.57 -15.55 11.04
C VAL A 110 5.77 -15.77 12.33
N MET A 111 4.68 -16.54 12.28
CA MET A 111 3.91 -16.88 13.47
C MET A 111 4.66 -17.76 14.47
N LEU A 112 5.47 -18.71 14.00
CA LEU A 112 6.29 -19.54 14.88
C LEU A 112 7.33 -18.72 15.64
N PHE A 113 7.94 -17.72 15.00
CA PHE A 113 8.94 -16.86 15.64
C PHE A 113 8.34 -15.76 16.52
N PHE A 114 7.24 -15.15 16.10
CA PHE A 114 6.70 -13.93 16.73
C PHE A 114 5.35 -14.14 17.44
N GLY A 115 4.85 -15.36 17.49
CA GLY A 115 3.55 -15.71 18.04
C GLY A 115 2.38 -15.28 17.15
N LEU A 116 1.16 -15.32 17.69
CA LEU A 116 -0.08 -15.10 16.94
C LEU A 116 -0.61 -13.65 17.03
N GLY A 117 0.02 -12.77 17.79
CA GLY A 117 -0.43 -11.40 18.07
C GLY A 117 -0.28 -10.40 16.91
N GLU A 118 -0.02 -9.14 17.22
CA GLU A 118 0.08 -8.06 16.22
C GLU A 118 1.33 -8.17 15.32
N MET A 119 2.42 -8.69 15.87
CA MET A 119 3.74 -8.63 15.23
C MET A 119 3.80 -9.31 13.85
N PRO A 120 3.22 -10.51 13.63
CA PRO A 120 3.13 -11.09 12.29
C PRO A 120 2.47 -10.19 11.26
N LYS A 121 1.44 -9.43 11.62
CA LYS A 121 0.72 -8.56 10.68
C LYS A 121 1.63 -7.45 10.18
N TYR A 122 2.35 -6.79 11.09
CA TYR A 122 3.32 -5.74 10.74
C TYR A 122 4.47 -6.30 9.89
N ILE A 123 5.04 -7.46 10.29
CA ILE A 123 6.14 -8.10 9.57
C ILE A 123 5.72 -8.50 8.16
N MET A 124 4.53 -9.06 7.99
CA MET A 124 4.07 -9.53 6.68
C MET A 124 3.80 -8.38 5.72
N ILE A 125 3.24 -7.27 6.22
CA ILE A 125 3.12 -6.03 5.42
C ILE A 125 4.51 -5.53 5.05
N PHE A 126 5.42 -5.43 6.02
CA PHE A 126 6.79 -5.02 5.76
C PHE A 126 7.47 -5.90 4.70
N LEU A 127 7.41 -7.23 4.83
CA LEU A 127 8.04 -8.16 3.89
C LEU A 127 7.46 -8.09 2.47
N ILE A 128 6.14 -7.95 2.32
CA ILE A 128 5.53 -7.87 0.98
C ILE A 128 5.90 -6.57 0.28
N THR A 129 6.03 -5.45 1.01
CA THR A 129 6.31 -4.13 0.41
C THR A 129 7.79 -3.76 0.37
N PHE A 130 8.63 -4.29 1.26
CA PHE A 130 10.04 -3.93 1.39
C PHE A 130 10.85 -4.18 0.12
N PHE A 131 10.83 -5.39 -0.41
CA PHE A 131 11.67 -5.75 -1.56
C PHE A 131 11.30 -4.97 -2.84
N PRO A 132 10.02 -4.81 -3.23
CA PRO A 132 9.63 -3.93 -4.33
C PRO A 132 10.08 -2.48 -4.16
N VAL A 133 9.94 -1.92 -2.96
CA VAL A 133 10.37 -0.55 -2.67
C VAL A 133 11.88 -0.40 -2.84
N VAL A 134 12.68 -1.30 -2.26
CA VAL A 134 14.15 -1.27 -2.38
C VAL A 134 14.58 -1.38 -3.84
N VAL A 135 14.02 -2.33 -4.59
CA VAL A 135 14.37 -2.56 -6.00
C VAL A 135 14.05 -1.34 -6.86
N ASN A 136 12.82 -0.81 -6.77
CA ASN A 136 12.41 0.33 -7.58
C ASN A 136 13.26 1.59 -7.32
N ILE A 137 13.59 1.84 -6.04
CA ILE A 137 14.40 2.99 -5.65
C ILE A 137 15.84 2.81 -6.14
N ARG A 138 16.45 1.65 -5.91
CA ARG A 138 17.80 1.31 -6.39
C ARG A 138 17.91 1.53 -7.90
N ASP A 139 16.95 1.01 -8.65
CA ASP A 139 16.94 1.10 -10.11
C ASP A 139 16.74 2.55 -10.56
N LYS A 140 15.93 3.34 -9.83
CA LYS A 140 15.79 4.77 -10.10
C LYS A 140 17.10 5.53 -9.86
N VAL A 141 17.81 5.28 -8.76
CA VAL A 141 19.10 5.93 -8.50
C VAL A 141 20.10 5.62 -9.61
N LYS A 142 20.19 4.36 -10.03
CA LYS A 142 21.08 3.92 -11.12
C LYS A 142 20.72 4.52 -12.48
N SER A 143 19.47 4.94 -12.69
CA SER A 143 19.02 5.57 -13.93
C SER A 143 19.38 7.06 -14.04
N ILE A 144 19.89 7.68 -12.96
CA ILE A 144 20.31 9.09 -12.97
C ILE A 144 21.61 9.18 -13.77
N SER A 145 21.63 10.03 -14.83
CA SER A 145 22.80 10.24 -15.67
C SER A 145 24.00 10.72 -14.83
N GLU A 146 25.20 10.18 -15.11
CA GLU A 146 26.45 10.60 -14.45
C GLU A 146 26.72 12.11 -14.63
N GLU A 147 26.24 12.69 -15.73
CA GLU A 147 26.37 14.12 -16.04
C GLU A 147 25.73 15.04 -14.99
N ILE A 148 24.67 14.59 -14.32
CA ILE A 148 23.99 15.35 -13.26
C ILE A 148 24.87 15.48 -12.01
N TYR A 149 25.82 14.56 -11.82
CA TYR A 149 26.71 14.56 -10.66
C TYR A 149 27.98 15.40 -10.84
N TYR A 150 28.46 15.61 -12.07
CA TYR A 150 29.72 16.32 -12.34
C TYR A 150 29.81 17.74 -11.74
N PRO A 151 28.75 18.58 -11.78
CA PRO A 151 28.80 19.91 -11.15
C PRO A 151 29.03 19.83 -9.64
N MET A 152 28.40 18.87 -8.95
CA MET A 152 28.56 18.69 -7.51
C MET A 152 29.96 18.20 -7.15
N TYR A 153 30.52 17.27 -7.93
CA TYR A 153 31.90 16.80 -7.73
C TYR A 153 32.92 17.93 -7.93
N SER A 154 32.70 18.79 -8.93
CA SER A 154 33.58 19.93 -9.22
C SER A 154 33.60 20.96 -8.09
N LEU A 155 32.48 21.08 -7.35
CA LEU A 155 32.36 21.93 -6.16
C LEU A 155 32.88 21.26 -4.87
N GLY A 156 33.40 20.04 -4.95
CA GLY A 156 33.89 19.29 -3.78
C GLY A 156 32.78 18.83 -2.84
N ALA A 157 31.57 18.62 -3.34
CA ALA A 157 30.45 18.16 -2.53
C ALA A 157 30.71 16.76 -1.95
N SER A 158 30.33 16.57 -0.69
CA SER A 158 30.33 15.27 -0.03
C SER A 158 29.21 14.36 -0.56
N ASP A 159 29.36 13.04 -0.38
CA ASP A 159 28.32 12.06 -0.73
C ASP A 159 26.95 12.38 -0.12
N PHE A 160 26.94 12.85 1.13
CA PHE A 160 25.69 13.23 1.79
C PHE A 160 24.99 14.39 1.08
N GLN A 161 25.74 15.40 0.65
CA GLN A 161 25.20 16.53 -0.10
C GLN A 161 24.67 16.07 -1.46
N ILE A 162 25.37 15.17 -2.14
CA ILE A 162 24.91 14.60 -3.42
C ILE A 162 23.61 13.80 -3.23
N ILE A 163 23.56 12.96 -2.20
CA ILE A 163 22.37 12.15 -1.92
C ILE A 163 21.18 13.05 -1.61
N TYR A 164 21.37 14.09 -0.80
CA TYR A 164 20.28 14.97 -0.38
C TYR A 164 19.80 15.92 -1.49
N GLU A 165 20.72 16.46 -2.31
CA GLU A 165 20.39 17.47 -3.32
C GLU A 165 20.02 16.88 -4.69
N ILE A 166 20.54 15.68 -5.03
CA ILE A 166 20.28 15.04 -6.33
C ILE A 166 19.44 13.79 -6.15
N VAL A 167 19.96 12.82 -5.39
CA VAL A 167 19.41 11.46 -5.40
C VAL A 167 18.02 11.40 -4.76
N LEU A 168 17.84 12.03 -3.60
CA LEU A 168 16.58 12.00 -2.87
C LEU A 168 15.45 12.74 -3.64
N PRO A 169 15.64 13.98 -4.16
CA PRO A 169 14.63 14.62 -5.01
C PRO A 169 14.32 13.82 -6.27
N ALA A 170 15.33 13.26 -6.94
CA ALA A 170 15.12 12.48 -8.18
C ALA A 170 14.37 11.15 -7.93
N THR A 171 14.51 10.57 -6.75
CA THR A 171 13.84 9.30 -6.38
C THR A 171 12.47 9.48 -5.75
N LEU A 172 12.16 10.66 -5.21
CA LEU A 172 10.93 10.92 -4.47
C LEU A 172 9.63 10.53 -5.22
N PRO A 173 9.47 10.82 -6.53
CA PRO A 173 8.29 10.35 -7.27
C PRO A 173 8.18 8.82 -7.36
N VAL A 174 9.32 8.13 -7.45
CA VAL A 174 9.38 6.66 -7.52
C VAL A 174 9.14 6.04 -6.14
N ILE A 175 9.60 6.68 -5.06
CA ILE A 175 9.29 6.28 -3.68
C ILE A 175 7.77 6.28 -3.50
N LEU A 176 7.10 7.39 -3.83
CA LEU A 176 5.65 7.53 -3.67
C LEU A 176 4.87 6.57 -4.58
N THR A 177 5.32 6.36 -5.82
CA THR A 177 4.73 5.37 -6.72
C THR A 177 4.87 3.94 -6.17
N SER A 178 6.02 3.62 -5.58
CA SER A 178 6.27 2.30 -4.97
C SER A 178 5.43 2.09 -3.71
N VAL A 179 5.26 3.12 -2.88
CA VAL A 179 4.34 3.09 -1.74
C VAL A 179 2.90 2.91 -2.21
N ARG A 180 2.49 3.61 -3.27
CA ARG A 180 1.16 3.43 -3.90
C ARG A 180 0.95 1.98 -4.31
N ILE A 181 1.85 1.39 -5.09
CA ILE A 181 1.72 -0.03 -5.45
C ILE A 181 1.72 -0.93 -4.20
N GLY A 182 2.56 -0.60 -3.22
CA GLY A 182 2.66 -1.29 -1.93
C GLY A 182 1.36 -1.32 -1.14
N ILE A 183 0.59 -0.23 -1.10
CA ILE A 183 -0.71 -0.13 -0.39
C ILE A 183 -1.66 -1.25 -0.84
N GLY A 184 -1.78 -1.49 -2.16
CA GLY A 184 -2.63 -2.56 -2.68
C GLY A 184 -2.22 -3.94 -2.16
N THR A 185 -0.93 -4.26 -2.26
CA THR A 185 -0.41 -5.55 -1.77
C THR A 185 -0.45 -5.68 -0.25
N ALA A 186 -0.29 -4.56 0.49
CA ALA A 186 -0.37 -4.51 1.94
C ALA A 186 -1.79 -4.85 2.43
N ILE A 187 -2.82 -4.33 1.75
CA ILE A 187 -4.22 -4.66 2.08
C ILE A 187 -4.51 -6.13 1.79
N SER A 188 -4.03 -6.65 0.65
CA SER A 188 -4.20 -8.06 0.30
C SER A 188 -3.56 -8.97 1.36
N ILE A 189 -2.31 -8.71 1.76
CA ILE A 189 -1.66 -9.55 2.78
C ILE A 189 -2.29 -9.33 4.16
N LEU A 190 -2.70 -8.11 4.49
CA LEU A 190 -3.35 -7.81 5.76
C LEU A 190 -4.61 -8.67 5.90
N PHE A 191 -5.48 -8.69 4.88
CA PHE A 191 -6.67 -9.51 4.87
C PHE A 191 -6.40 -10.96 5.27
N PHE A 192 -5.34 -11.58 4.72
CA PHE A 192 -4.96 -12.94 5.09
C PHE A 192 -4.45 -13.04 6.53
N THR A 193 -3.57 -12.13 6.94
CA THR A 193 -2.91 -12.18 8.24
C THR A 193 -3.83 -11.86 9.41
N GLU A 194 -4.91 -11.10 9.18
CA GLU A 194 -5.94 -10.81 10.19
C GLU A 194 -6.85 -12.00 10.48
N ASN A 195 -6.78 -13.10 9.74
CA ASN A 195 -7.60 -14.28 10.05
C ASN A 195 -7.02 -15.16 11.16
N PHE A 196 -5.82 -14.84 11.64
CA PHE A 196 -5.08 -15.68 12.57
C PHE A 196 -4.71 -14.90 13.81
N GLY A 197 -5.13 -15.38 14.98
CA GLY A 197 -4.62 -14.87 16.25
C GLY A 197 -4.99 -13.42 16.57
N THR A 198 -6.13 -12.93 16.09
CA THR A 198 -6.62 -11.60 16.43
C THR A 198 -8.13 -11.58 16.59
N GLU A 199 -8.59 -10.66 17.42
CA GLU A 199 -10.00 -10.39 17.68
C GLU A 199 -10.50 -9.17 16.90
N TYR A 200 -9.58 -8.35 16.37
CA TYR A 200 -9.88 -7.08 15.69
C TYR A 200 -9.19 -7.01 14.33
N GLY A 201 -9.83 -6.29 13.40
CA GLY A 201 -9.39 -6.14 12.02
C GLY A 201 -10.52 -6.41 11.03
N MET A 202 -10.48 -5.74 9.89
CA MET A 202 -11.46 -5.86 8.82
C MET A 202 -11.36 -7.21 8.11
N GLY A 203 -10.17 -7.79 7.94
CA GLY A 203 -9.97 -9.13 7.38
C GLY A 203 -10.63 -10.20 8.24
N TYR A 204 -10.39 -10.14 9.56
CA TYR A 204 -11.11 -10.96 10.54
C TYR A 204 -12.63 -10.80 10.40
N TYR A 205 -13.12 -9.55 10.39
CA TYR A 205 -14.55 -9.26 10.33
C TYR A 205 -15.21 -9.74 9.02
N ILE A 206 -14.48 -9.70 7.89
CA ILE A 206 -14.93 -10.28 6.61
C ILE A 206 -15.08 -11.79 6.74
N MET A 207 -14.07 -12.50 7.24
CA MET A 207 -14.12 -13.97 7.37
C MET A 207 -15.17 -14.43 8.37
N ASP A 208 -15.28 -13.74 9.49
CA ASP A 208 -16.28 -13.98 10.52
C ASP A 208 -17.71 -13.79 9.98
N SER A 209 -17.96 -12.72 9.22
CA SER A 209 -19.23 -12.50 8.53
C SER A 209 -19.53 -13.56 7.47
N TRP A 210 -18.50 -13.99 6.73
CA TRP A 210 -18.61 -15.06 5.74
C TRP A 210 -18.98 -16.40 6.38
N MET A 211 -18.35 -16.77 7.49
CA MET A 211 -18.66 -18.00 8.24
C MET A 211 -20.08 -17.98 8.81
N ARG A 212 -20.60 -16.81 9.18
CA ARG A 212 -22.00 -16.63 9.59
C ARG A 212 -23.00 -16.54 8.44
N VAL A 213 -22.54 -16.62 7.19
CA VAL A 213 -23.39 -16.46 5.99
C VAL A 213 -24.06 -15.07 5.96
N SER A 214 -23.48 -14.07 6.63
CA SER A 214 -23.98 -12.71 6.65
C SER A 214 -23.36 -11.89 5.51
N TYR A 215 -23.92 -12.04 4.31
CA TYR A 215 -23.36 -11.41 3.11
C TYR A 215 -23.40 -9.88 3.18
N ILE A 216 -24.47 -9.26 3.67
CA ILE A 216 -24.53 -7.80 3.79
C ILE A 216 -23.39 -7.28 4.70
N GLN A 217 -23.10 -7.95 5.82
CA GLN A 217 -21.99 -7.61 6.71
C GLN A 217 -20.63 -7.80 6.01
N MET A 218 -20.46 -8.94 5.34
CA MET A 218 -19.24 -9.28 4.62
C MET A 218 -18.92 -8.23 3.53
N TYR A 219 -19.89 -7.89 2.67
CA TYR A 219 -19.69 -6.88 1.62
C TYR A 219 -19.50 -5.49 2.20
N SER A 220 -20.17 -5.16 3.32
CA SER A 220 -19.96 -3.88 4.03
C SER A 220 -18.51 -3.76 4.50
N ALA A 221 -17.98 -4.84 5.07
CA ALA A 221 -16.61 -4.92 5.54
C ALA A 221 -15.58 -4.81 4.40
N ILE A 222 -15.85 -5.45 3.26
CA ILE A 222 -15.02 -5.33 2.03
C ILE A 222 -15.01 -3.89 1.52
N LEU A 223 -16.17 -3.21 1.47
CA LEU A 223 -16.24 -1.81 1.05
C LEU A 223 -15.47 -0.89 2.01
N ILE A 224 -15.60 -1.10 3.32
CA ILE A 224 -14.87 -0.33 4.33
C ILE A 224 -13.35 -0.54 4.19
N LEU A 225 -12.88 -1.77 4.03
CA LEU A 225 -11.46 -2.06 3.81
C LEU A 225 -10.94 -1.44 2.49
N SER A 226 -11.76 -1.46 1.44
CA SER A 226 -11.46 -0.80 0.17
C SER A 226 -11.36 0.72 0.35
N PHE A 227 -12.24 1.30 1.16
CA PHE A 227 -12.20 2.72 1.50
C PHE A 227 -10.94 3.10 2.28
N ILE A 228 -10.50 2.27 3.23
CA ILE A 228 -9.21 2.44 3.93
C ILE A 228 -8.06 2.53 2.89
N GLY A 229 -8.03 1.61 1.91
CA GLY A 229 -7.03 1.65 0.85
C GLY A 229 -7.06 2.91 0.00
N LEU A 230 -8.27 3.35 -0.38
CA LEU A 230 -8.48 4.59 -1.10
C LEU A 230 -8.02 5.81 -0.29
N MET A 231 -8.23 5.83 1.03
CA MET A 231 -7.69 6.88 1.90
C MET A 231 -6.16 6.91 1.87
N PHE A 232 -5.49 5.76 1.93
CA PHE A 232 -4.02 5.71 1.81
C PHE A 232 -3.53 6.20 0.44
N PHE A 233 -4.25 5.91 -0.64
CA PHE A 233 -3.93 6.46 -1.96
C PHE A 233 -4.06 7.99 -1.99
N ILE A 234 -5.16 8.54 -1.49
CA ILE A 234 -5.36 9.99 -1.44
C ILE A 234 -4.27 10.66 -0.60
N ILE A 235 -3.93 10.08 0.56
CA ILE A 235 -2.85 10.60 1.41
C ILE A 235 -1.52 10.60 0.63
N THR A 236 -1.22 9.52 -0.09
CA THR A 236 -0.01 9.42 -0.93
C THR A 236 0.01 10.46 -2.06
N ASP A 237 -1.13 10.69 -2.71
CA ASP A 237 -1.28 11.68 -3.78
C ASP A 237 -1.12 13.11 -3.26
N ILE A 238 -1.64 13.40 -2.06
CA ILE A 238 -1.43 14.68 -1.37
C ILE A 238 0.06 14.87 -1.08
N PHE A 239 0.72 13.86 -0.51
CA PHE A 239 2.18 13.92 -0.29
C PHE A 239 2.95 14.13 -1.59
N GLU A 240 2.56 13.50 -2.70
CA GLU A 240 3.19 13.71 -4.00
C GLU A 240 3.06 15.16 -4.47
N SER A 241 1.86 15.75 -4.36
CA SER A 241 1.65 17.15 -4.77
C SER A 241 2.46 18.15 -3.94
N PHE A 242 2.71 17.85 -2.66
CA PHE A 242 3.47 18.71 -1.77
C PHE A 242 4.99 18.52 -1.92
N LEU A 243 5.44 17.27 -2.03
CA LEU A 243 6.85 16.91 -2.05
C LEU A 243 7.49 16.98 -3.43
N CYS A 244 6.70 16.80 -4.50
CA CYS A 244 7.19 16.76 -5.88
C CYS A 244 6.57 17.86 -6.78
N PRO A 245 6.57 19.16 -6.39
CA PRO A 245 5.90 20.22 -7.14
C PRO A 245 6.49 20.47 -8.54
N TRP A 246 7.71 19.97 -8.80
CA TRP A 246 8.34 20.07 -10.12
C TRP A 246 7.79 19.07 -11.14
N LYS A 247 7.16 17.97 -10.70
CA LYS A 247 6.63 16.93 -11.59
C LYS A 247 5.43 17.41 -12.42
N ASP A 248 4.63 18.33 -11.87
CA ASP A 248 3.45 18.87 -12.55
C ASP A 248 3.77 20.01 -13.55
N LYS A 249 5.06 20.35 -13.74
CA LYS A 249 5.52 21.44 -14.62
C LYS A 249 6.16 20.98 -15.93
N SER A 250 6.18 19.68 -16.21
CA SER A 250 6.66 19.10 -17.48
C SER A 250 5.51 18.47 -18.26
#